data_AF-A0A2M9K4B7-F1
#
_entry.id   AF-A0A2M9K4B7-F1
#
_cell.length_a   1.000
_cell.length_b   1.000
_cell.length_c   1.000
_cell.angle_alpha   90.00
_cell.angle_beta   90.00
_cell.angle_gamma   90.00
#
_symmetry.space_group_name_H-M   'P 1'
#
loop_
_entity.id
_entity.type
_entity.pdbx_description
1 polymer ?
#
loop_
_entity_poly.entity_id
_entity_poly.type
_entity_poly.pdbx_seq_one_letter_code
_entity_poly.pdbx_strand_id
1 'polypeptide(L)'
;MAGLLLLGAPSANSLARDGTGDPTGPCVSTPAEYRAAWEAREVRCVAPSLFGTTHAQGQTSLYPSGFRYAWAGSSTNLEQYLKLRARYGDQPAKVGIGVLSYVGYPGLEDWSTPTDLEVYTLPAGVRAQVPAFETWFRLLDEEFGTTRAYPLAAQRDLVVAYSRLNRDEDVVGAFEKITGCRRDALLAGEAPSAEIGCNRSFLGALAAAGPSPYDGASSSACFANFQTRYRGDRDASALRGALYQCQDAGFLNTGVGLGYNTYANPFVCRPADRQSVRERYTGREFILPNALLTALPSRVDIPLDLGTPGQRDFLQTGYCR
;
A
#
# COMPACT_ATOMS: atom_id res chain seq x y z
N MET A 1 -43.54 38.47 19.94
CA MET A 1 -42.90 37.17 20.26
C MET A 1 -42.57 36.49 18.94
N ALA A 2 -41.39 35.87 18.90
CA ALA A 2 -40.61 35.42 17.75
C ALA A 2 -41.38 34.72 16.62
N GLY A 3 -41.19 35.21 15.39
CA GLY A 3 -41.44 34.50 14.15
C GLY A 3 -40.23 33.64 13.77
N LEU A 4 -40.47 32.38 13.43
CA LEU A 4 -39.46 31.43 12.98
C LEU A 4 -39.11 31.71 11.51
N LEU A 5 -37.89 32.19 11.27
CA LEU A 5 -37.26 32.23 9.95
C LEU A 5 -36.54 30.89 9.71
N LEU A 6 -37.09 30.07 8.80
CA LEU A 6 -36.41 28.89 8.25
C LEU A 6 -35.38 29.36 7.22
N LEU A 7 -34.12 29.47 7.65
CA LEU A 7 -32.98 29.68 6.76
C LEU A 7 -32.68 28.38 6.01
N GLY A 8 -32.76 28.44 4.68
CA GLY A 8 -32.46 27.35 3.76
C GLY A 8 -31.02 26.87 3.87
N ALA A 9 -30.85 25.56 3.71
CA ALA A 9 -29.55 24.90 3.64
C ALA A 9 -28.75 25.42 2.42
N PRO A 10 -27.43 25.63 2.56
CA PRO A 10 -26.61 26.01 1.42
C PRO A 10 -26.43 24.84 0.46
N SER A 11 -26.77 25.10 -0.80
CA SER A 11 -26.67 24.22 -1.95
C SER A 11 -25.30 23.55 -2.05
N ALA A 12 -25.31 22.23 -2.25
CA ALA A 12 -24.15 21.45 -2.64
C ALA A 12 -23.63 21.98 -3.98
N ASN A 13 -22.47 22.64 -3.96
CA ASN A 13 -21.74 23.00 -5.17
C ASN A 13 -21.35 21.71 -5.91
N SER A 14 -21.94 21.56 -7.09
CA SER A 14 -21.62 20.58 -8.11
C SER A 14 -20.12 20.62 -8.43
N LEU A 15 -19.39 19.59 -8.01
CA LEU A 15 -18.12 19.25 -8.63
C LEU A 15 -18.42 18.84 -10.07
N ALA A 16 -17.93 19.65 -10.99
CA ALA A 16 -18.08 19.52 -12.42
C ALA A 16 -17.70 18.10 -12.88
N ARG A 17 -18.61 17.49 -13.64
CA ARG A 17 -18.35 16.36 -14.53
C ARG A 17 -17.35 16.82 -15.58
N ASP A 18 -16.19 16.17 -15.62
CA ASP A 18 -15.33 16.16 -16.81
C ASP A 18 -14.88 14.72 -17.09
N GLY A 19 -15.17 14.26 -18.31
CA GLY A 19 -14.71 12.97 -18.86
C GLY A 19 -15.75 11.83 -18.83
N THR A 20 -16.88 12.02 -19.52
CA THR A 20 -17.86 10.95 -19.77
C THR A 20 -17.30 9.89 -20.73
N GLY A 21 -16.80 8.78 -20.19
CA GLY A 21 -16.96 7.48 -20.84
C GLY A 21 -18.40 7.02 -20.68
N ASP A 22 -19.01 6.51 -21.74
CA ASP A 22 -20.38 6.02 -21.73
C ASP A 22 -20.53 4.85 -20.71
N PRO A 23 -21.44 4.91 -19.71
CA PRO A 23 -21.56 3.87 -18.67
C PRO A 23 -22.25 2.58 -19.14
N THR A 24 -22.47 2.40 -20.43
CA THR A 24 -23.37 1.39 -21.00
C THR A 24 -22.70 0.03 -21.26
N GLY A 25 -21.37 -0.05 -21.20
CA GLY A 25 -20.63 -1.32 -21.26
C GLY A 25 -20.55 -2.01 -19.89
N PRO A 26 -20.59 -3.35 -19.81
CA PRO A 26 -20.37 -4.06 -18.55
C PRO A 26 -18.97 -3.74 -18.00
N CYS A 27 -18.80 -3.73 -16.67
CA CYS A 27 -17.48 -3.58 -16.08
C CYS A 27 -16.52 -4.67 -16.56
N VAL A 28 -15.24 -4.33 -16.65
CA VAL A 28 -14.17 -5.31 -16.87
C VAL A 28 -14.22 -6.33 -15.74
N SER A 29 -14.45 -7.59 -16.08
CA SER A 29 -14.74 -8.66 -15.13
C SER A 29 -13.72 -9.79 -15.15
N THR A 30 -12.90 -9.86 -16.19
CA THR A 30 -11.83 -10.84 -16.34
C THR A 30 -10.45 -10.19 -16.52
N PRO A 31 -9.37 -10.89 -16.16
CA PRO A 31 -8.00 -10.42 -16.46
C PRO A 31 -7.76 -10.14 -17.96
N ALA A 32 -8.30 -10.96 -18.85
CA ALA A 32 -8.18 -10.77 -20.30
C ALA A 32 -8.86 -9.49 -20.79
N GLU A 33 -10.09 -9.22 -20.30
CA GLU A 33 -10.78 -7.95 -20.59
C GLU A 33 -10.00 -6.75 -20.04
N TYR A 34 -9.35 -6.90 -18.89
CA TYR A 34 -8.53 -5.83 -18.32
C TYR A 34 -7.31 -5.54 -19.19
N ARG A 35 -6.60 -6.57 -19.67
CA ARG A 35 -5.51 -6.40 -20.63
C ARG A 35 -6.00 -5.68 -21.89
N ALA A 36 -7.13 -6.09 -22.45
CA ALA A 36 -7.68 -5.46 -23.64
C ALA A 36 -7.98 -3.96 -23.41
N ALA A 37 -8.59 -3.60 -22.28
CA ALA A 37 -8.82 -2.21 -21.90
C ALA A 37 -7.50 -1.42 -21.70
N TRP A 38 -6.51 -2.03 -21.08
CA TRP A 38 -5.17 -1.45 -20.90
C TRP A 38 -4.47 -1.15 -22.22
N GLU A 39 -4.51 -2.08 -23.16
CA GLU A 39 -3.91 -1.96 -24.49
C GLU A 39 -4.65 -0.90 -25.33
N ALA A 40 -5.98 -0.90 -25.26
CA ALA A 40 -6.84 0.10 -25.91
C ALA A 40 -6.83 1.48 -25.24
N ARG A 41 -6.15 1.63 -24.09
CA ARG A 41 -6.13 2.84 -23.27
C ARG A 41 -7.53 3.31 -22.85
N GLU A 42 -8.41 2.34 -22.59
CA GLU A 42 -9.82 2.56 -22.28
C GLU A 42 -10.06 2.63 -20.76
N VAL A 43 -10.80 3.64 -20.30
CA VAL A 43 -11.23 3.74 -18.90
C VAL A 43 -12.59 3.08 -18.75
N ARG A 44 -12.63 1.98 -17.98
CA ARG A 44 -13.86 1.25 -17.64
C ARG A 44 -13.90 0.96 -16.15
N CYS A 45 -15.10 0.77 -15.60
CA CYS A 45 -15.24 0.20 -14.26
C CYS A 45 -14.67 -1.23 -14.22
N VAL A 46 -14.19 -1.65 -13.06
CA VAL A 46 -13.56 -2.97 -12.85
C VAL A 46 -14.33 -3.72 -11.76
N ALA A 47 -14.67 -4.97 -12.05
CA ALA A 47 -15.42 -5.81 -11.13
C ALA A 47 -14.64 -6.06 -9.83
N PRO A 48 -15.30 -6.09 -8.66
CA PRO A 48 -14.66 -6.28 -7.36
C PRO A 48 -14.00 -7.66 -7.17
N SER A 49 -14.18 -8.58 -8.13
CA SER A 49 -13.51 -9.88 -8.17
C SER A 49 -12.09 -9.84 -8.72
N LEU A 50 -11.65 -8.71 -9.30
CA LEU A 50 -10.31 -8.53 -9.84
C LEU A 50 -9.39 -7.83 -8.84
N PHE A 51 -8.16 -8.34 -8.77
CA PHE A 51 -7.09 -7.84 -7.93
C PHE A 51 -5.86 -7.56 -8.80
N GLY A 52 -5.00 -6.66 -8.33
CA GLY A 52 -3.74 -6.35 -8.98
C GLY A 52 -2.57 -6.41 -8.00
N THR A 53 -1.45 -7.01 -8.39
CA THR A 53 -0.21 -6.99 -7.61
C THR A 53 0.96 -6.67 -8.53
N THR A 54 1.84 -5.78 -8.11
CA THR A 54 3.12 -5.55 -8.81
C THR A 54 4.15 -6.55 -8.33
N HIS A 55 4.97 -7.07 -9.23
CA HIS A 55 6.05 -7.99 -8.90
C HIS A 55 7.27 -7.78 -9.78
N ALA A 56 8.44 -8.19 -9.29
CA ALA A 56 9.65 -8.21 -10.10
C ALA A 56 9.47 -9.16 -11.30
N GLN A 57 10.06 -8.80 -12.44
CA GLN A 57 10.08 -9.68 -13.61
C GLN A 57 10.75 -11.00 -13.29
N GLY A 58 10.13 -12.11 -13.72
CA GLY A 58 10.61 -13.47 -13.44
C GLY A 58 10.20 -14.01 -12.07
N GLN A 59 9.55 -13.22 -11.21
CA GLN A 59 8.95 -13.74 -9.98
C GLN A 59 7.83 -14.75 -10.31
N THR A 60 7.75 -15.84 -9.55
CA THR A 60 6.80 -16.93 -9.80
C THR A 60 5.64 -16.96 -8.81
N SER A 61 5.66 -16.10 -7.80
CA SER A 61 4.62 -15.92 -6.78
C SER A 61 4.05 -14.50 -6.82
N LEU A 62 2.87 -14.31 -6.21
CA LEU A 62 2.23 -12.99 -6.08
C LEU A 62 3.11 -12.00 -5.32
N TYR A 63 3.88 -12.48 -4.36
CA TYR A 63 4.78 -11.68 -3.55
C TYR A 63 6.06 -12.48 -3.24
N PRO A 64 7.20 -11.86 -2.88
CA PRO A 64 8.44 -12.58 -2.66
C PRO A 64 8.28 -13.80 -1.75
N SER A 65 9.04 -14.85 -2.05
CA SER A 65 8.95 -16.11 -1.32
C SER A 65 9.27 -15.91 0.16
N GLY A 66 8.65 -16.72 1.01
CA GLY A 66 8.77 -16.60 2.47
C GLY A 66 7.72 -15.70 3.11
N PHE A 67 7.18 -14.71 2.40
CA PHE A 67 6.03 -13.95 2.92
C PHE A 67 4.79 -14.82 3.00
N ARG A 68 4.07 -14.75 4.14
CA ARG A 68 2.82 -15.49 4.34
C ARG A 68 1.66 -14.87 3.55
N TYR A 69 1.61 -13.54 3.53
CA TYR A 69 0.60 -12.79 2.78
C TYR A 69 1.25 -11.98 1.66
N ALA A 70 0.55 -11.90 0.53
CA ALA A 70 0.85 -11.02 -0.59
C ALA A 70 0.00 -9.74 -0.49
N TRP A 71 0.59 -8.60 -0.84
CA TRP A 71 -0.13 -7.32 -0.96
C TRP A 71 -0.82 -7.22 -2.32
N ALA A 72 -2.01 -6.65 -2.34
CA ALA A 72 -2.78 -6.45 -3.57
C ALA A 72 -3.60 -5.16 -3.54
N GLY A 73 -3.71 -4.54 -4.71
CA GLY A 73 -4.67 -3.50 -5.00
C GLY A 73 -6.04 -4.07 -5.34
N SER A 74 -7.07 -3.32 -4.98
CA SER A 74 -8.46 -3.62 -5.31
C SER A 74 -8.83 -3.33 -6.77
N SER A 75 -10.06 -3.68 -7.16
CA SER A 75 -10.65 -3.22 -8.42
C SER A 75 -10.65 -1.69 -8.57
N THR A 76 -10.79 -0.94 -7.47
CA THR A 76 -10.71 0.53 -7.51
C THR A 76 -9.29 1.02 -7.83
N ASN A 77 -8.25 0.24 -7.52
CA ASN A 77 -6.88 0.56 -7.93
C ASN A 77 -6.72 0.30 -9.43
N LEU A 78 -7.20 -0.86 -9.90
CA LEU A 78 -7.19 -1.24 -11.31
C LEU A 78 -7.89 -0.20 -12.21
N GLU A 79 -9.04 0.34 -11.79
CA GLU A 79 -9.70 1.45 -12.48
C GLU A 79 -8.81 2.70 -12.59
N GLN A 80 -8.06 3.01 -11.54
CA GLN A 80 -7.13 4.14 -11.54
C GLN A 80 -5.95 3.87 -12.45
N TYR A 81 -5.46 2.63 -12.52
CA TYR A 81 -4.40 2.26 -13.44
C TYR A 81 -4.84 2.38 -14.90
N LEU A 82 -6.09 2.03 -15.23
CA LEU A 82 -6.67 2.33 -16.55
C LEU A 82 -6.72 3.84 -16.83
N LYS A 83 -7.05 4.67 -15.84
CA LYS A 83 -6.99 6.14 -15.98
C LYS A 83 -5.56 6.66 -16.19
N LEU A 84 -4.56 6.11 -15.49
CA LEU A 84 -3.15 6.43 -15.73
C LEU A 84 -2.76 6.07 -17.16
N ARG A 85 -3.11 4.86 -17.59
CA ARG A 85 -2.79 4.35 -18.92
C ARG A 85 -3.45 5.17 -20.03
N ALA A 86 -4.70 5.58 -19.83
CA ALA A 86 -5.42 6.46 -20.74
C ALA A 86 -4.79 7.86 -20.83
N ARG A 87 -4.40 8.43 -19.69
CA ARG A 87 -3.90 9.81 -19.60
C ARG A 87 -2.43 9.95 -20.04
N TYR A 88 -1.59 8.99 -19.67
CA TYR A 88 -0.14 9.06 -19.84
C TYR A 88 0.40 7.96 -20.75
N GLY A 89 -0.44 7.34 -21.59
CA GLY A 89 -0.05 6.21 -22.44
C GLY A 89 1.12 6.49 -23.39
N ASP A 90 1.36 7.76 -23.75
CA ASP A 90 2.49 8.21 -24.57
C ASP A 90 3.75 8.53 -23.75
N GLN A 91 3.65 8.48 -22.41
CA GLN A 91 4.74 8.65 -21.45
C GLN A 91 4.79 7.41 -20.55
N PRO A 92 5.24 6.25 -21.08
CA PRO A 92 5.05 4.96 -20.43
C PRO A 92 5.70 4.86 -19.04
N ALA A 93 6.82 5.57 -18.82
CA ALA A 93 7.44 5.73 -17.49
C ALA A 93 6.50 6.36 -16.44
N LYS A 94 5.68 7.37 -16.81
CA LYS A 94 4.67 7.94 -15.91
C LYS A 94 3.56 6.93 -15.60
N VAL A 95 3.25 6.02 -16.52
CA VAL A 95 2.26 4.96 -16.25
C VAL A 95 2.85 3.95 -15.25
N GLY A 96 4.01 3.37 -15.54
CA GLY A 96 4.63 2.35 -14.69
C GLY A 96 4.97 2.87 -13.30
N ILE A 97 5.69 3.98 -13.21
CA ILE A 97 6.01 4.62 -11.92
C ILE A 97 4.76 5.14 -11.21
N GLY A 98 3.75 5.59 -11.97
CA GLY A 98 2.44 5.95 -11.41
C GLY A 98 1.77 4.78 -10.71
N VAL A 99 1.80 3.58 -11.29
CA VAL A 99 1.26 2.35 -10.66
C VAL A 99 2.05 2.02 -9.38
N LEU A 100 3.39 1.98 -9.42
CA LEU A 100 4.21 1.67 -8.25
C LEU A 100 4.03 2.71 -7.13
N SER A 101 3.96 3.99 -7.48
CA SER A 101 3.68 5.07 -6.54
C SER A 101 2.31 4.90 -5.89
N TYR A 102 1.29 4.54 -6.69
CA TYR A 102 -0.07 4.33 -6.21
C TYR A 102 -0.21 3.09 -5.31
N VAL A 103 0.61 2.06 -5.52
CA VAL A 103 0.74 0.90 -4.63
C VAL A 103 1.45 1.26 -3.32
N GLY A 104 2.27 2.30 -3.29
CA GLY A 104 2.98 2.73 -2.08
C GLY A 104 4.44 2.27 -2.01
N TYR A 105 5.13 2.16 -3.14
CA TYR A 105 6.58 1.89 -3.14
C TYR A 105 7.37 3.16 -2.74
N PRO A 106 8.37 3.05 -1.85
CA PRO A 106 9.35 4.09 -1.61
C PRO A 106 10.51 4.02 -2.64
N GLY A 107 11.39 5.03 -2.64
CA GLY A 107 12.65 5.02 -3.42
C GLY A 107 12.45 4.97 -4.94
N LEU A 108 11.34 5.50 -5.44
CA LEU A 108 10.97 5.43 -6.85
C LEU A 108 11.82 6.33 -7.76
N GLU A 109 12.62 7.25 -7.22
CA GLU A 109 13.60 7.99 -8.01
C GLU A 109 14.62 7.04 -8.66
N ASP A 110 15.16 6.11 -7.87
CA ASP A 110 16.27 5.24 -8.28
C ASP A 110 15.86 3.78 -8.53
N TRP A 111 14.58 3.46 -8.35
CA TRP A 111 14.05 2.10 -8.54
C TRP A 111 14.38 1.56 -9.94
N SER A 112 15.19 0.51 -10.00
CA SER A 112 15.70 -0.07 -11.26
C SER A 112 15.23 -1.49 -11.52
N THR A 113 14.57 -2.13 -10.55
CA THR A 113 14.07 -3.50 -10.68
C THR A 113 12.95 -3.54 -11.73
N PRO A 114 13.13 -4.28 -12.85
CA PRO A 114 12.05 -4.47 -13.82
C PRO A 114 10.83 -5.07 -13.13
N THR A 115 9.67 -4.46 -13.34
CA THR A 115 8.45 -4.74 -12.58
C THR A 115 7.28 -4.86 -13.53
N ASP A 116 6.42 -5.85 -13.30
CA ASP A 116 5.18 -6.05 -14.03
C ASP A 116 3.97 -5.92 -13.10
N LEU A 117 2.78 -5.77 -13.68
CA LEU A 117 1.50 -5.78 -13.00
C LEU A 117 0.75 -7.07 -13.34
N GLU A 118 0.61 -7.96 -12.37
CA GLU A 118 -0.28 -9.11 -12.48
C GLU A 118 -1.71 -8.68 -12.13
N VAL A 119 -2.66 -8.97 -13.01
CA VAL A 119 -4.10 -8.79 -12.77
C VAL A 119 -4.78 -10.15 -12.78
N TYR A 120 -5.55 -10.46 -11.74
CA TYR A 120 -6.03 -11.82 -11.52
C TYR A 120 -7.33 -11.89 -10.75
N THR A 121 -7.93 -13.08 -10.77
CA THR A 121 -9.03 -13.49 -9.89
C THR A 121 -8.50 -14.41 -8.79
N LEU A 122 -9.11 -14.39 -7.61
CA LEU A 122 -8.75 -15.32 -6.52
C LEU A 122 -9.35 -16.73 -6.73
N PRO A 123 -8.67 -17.80 -6.26
CA PRO A 123 -9.27 -19.12 -6.16
C PRO A 123 -10.55 -19.13 -5.32
N ALA A 124 -11.47 -20.06 -5.61
CA ALA A 124 -12.69 -20.22 -4.85
C ALA A 124 -12.39 -20.43 -3.34
N GLY A 125 -13.11 -19.71 -2.49
CA GLY A 125 -12.93 -19.79 -1.03
C GLY A 125 -11.79 -18.93 -0.46
N VAL A 126 -10.87 -18.43 -1.29
CA VAL A 126 -9.83 -17.49 -0.86
C VAL A 126 -10.45 -16.10 -0.70
N ARG A 127 -10.18 -15.45 0.43
CA ARG A 127 -10.68 -14.11 0.75
C ARG A 127 -9.53 -13.13 0.91
N ALA A 128 -9.60 -12.02 0.20
CA ALA A 128 -8.79 -10.84 0.48
C ALA A 128 -9.22 -10.21 1.80
N GLN A 129 -8.25 -9.68 2.54
CA GLN A 129 -8.46 -9.07 3.85
C GLN A 129 -7.89 -7.66 3.85
N VAL A 130 -8.58 -6.73 4.51
CA VAL A 130 -8.11 -5.36 4.65
C VAL A 130 -6.92 -5.37 5.61
N PRO A 131 -5.73 -4.83 5.26
CA PRO A 131 -4.53 -4.85 6.11
C PRO A 131 -4.60 -3.77 7.19
N ALA A 132 -5.70 -3.75 7.93
CA ALA A 132 -5.84 -2.97 9.15
C ALA A 132 -5.01 -3.59 10.27
N PHE A 133 -4.59 -2.79 11.26
CA PHE A 133 -3.82 -3.32 12.40
C PHE A 133 -4.59 -4.42 13.15
N GLU A 134 -5.90 -4.27 13.31
CA GLU A 134 -6.77 -5.28 13.92
C GLU A 134 -6.79 -6.58 13.13
N THR A 135 -6.75 -6.51 11.79
CA THR A 135 -6.61 -7.70 10.94
C THR A 135 -5.28 -8.40 11.22
N TRP A 136 -4.17 -7.65 11.28
CA TRP A 136 -2.87 -8.22 11.60
C TRP A 136 -2.85 -8.91 12.95
N PHE A 137 -3.39 -8.27 13.98
CA PHE A 137 -3.42 -8.84 15.33
C PHE A 137 -4.27 -10.10 15.42
N ARG A 138 -5.44 -10.11 14.77
CA ARG A 138 -6.27 -11.32 14.68
C ARG A 138 -5.51 -12.45 13.98
N LEU A 139 -4.82 -12.18 12.87
CA LEU A 139 -4.05 -13.20 12.15
C LEU A 139 -2.89 -13.76 13.00
N LEU A 140 -2.23 -12.90 13.79
CA LEU A 140 -1.19 -13.32 14.73
C LEU A 140 -1.76 -14.13 15.90
N ASP A 141 -2.93 -13.77 16.42
CA ASP A 141 -3.60 -14.52 17.48
C ASP A 141 -4.10 -15.89 16.99
N GLU A 142 -4.66 -15.97 15.78
CA GLU A 142 -5.09 -17.23 15.15
C GLU A 142 -3.91 -18.19 14.94
N GLU A 143 -2.74 -17.67 14.54
CA GLU A 143 -1.57 -18.49 14.27
C GLU A 143 -0.82 -18.89 15.55
N PHE A 144 -0.59 -17.94 16.45
CA PHE A 144 0.34 -18.12 17.57
C PHE A 144 -0.37 -18.30 18.91
N GLY A 145 -1.69 -18.08 18.99
CA GLY A 145 -2.54 -18.40 20.14
C GLY A 145 -2.21 -17.69 21.45
N THR A 146 -1.22 -16.79 21.49
CA THR A 146 -0.76 -16.13 22.71
C THR A 146 -0.79 -14.61 22.59
N THR A 147 -1.82 -13.98 23.13
CA THR A 147 -1.91 -12.52 23.26
C THR A 147 -0.79 -11.92 24.13
N ARG A 148 -0.07 -12.75 24.91
CA ARG A 148 1.13 -12.33 25.64
C ARG A 148 2.24 -11.81 24.74
N ALA A 149 2.36 -12.35 23.52
CA ALA A 149 3.35 -11.89 22.54
C ALA A 149 2.97 -10.53 21.92
N TYR A 150 1.67 -10.21 21.93
CA TYR A 150 1.06 -9.05 21.29
C TYR A 150 0.04 -8.41 22.24
N PRO A 151 0.47 -7.75 23.33
CA PRO A 151 -0.43 -7.29 24.38
C PRO A 151 -1.49 -6.31 23.86
N LEU A 152 -2.73 -6.43 24.35
CA LEU A 152 -3.84 -5.57 23.94
C LEU A 152 -3.54 -4.06 24.11
N ALA A 153 -2.78 -3.68 25.14
CA ALA A 153 -2.37 -2.30 25.34
C ALA A 153 -1.51 -1.78 24.18
N ALA A 154 -0.55 -2.57 23.69
CA ALA A 154 0.27 -2.22 22.53
C ALA A 154 -0.53 -2.16 21.23
N GLN A 155 -1.47 -3.10 21.04
CA GLN A 155 -2.39 -3.08 19.91
C GLN A 155 -3.22 -1.79 19.90
N ARG A 156 -3.83 -1.44 21.04
CA ARG A 156 -4.60 -0.20 21.22
C ARG A 156 -3.74 1.02 20.93
N ASP A 157 -2.55 1.10 21.52
CA ASP A 157 -1.69 2.27 21.40
C ASP A 157 -1.22 2.49 19.96
N LEU A 158 -0.97 1.40 19.21
CA LEU A 158 -0.67 1.46 17.79
C LEU A 158 -1.86 2.00 16.98
N VAL A 159 -3.07 1.45 17.17
CA VAL A 159 -4.29 1.91 16.49
C VAL A 159 -4.59 3.38 16.81
N VAL A 160 -4.43 3.79 18.07
CA VAL A 160 -4.67 5.18 18.51
C VAL A 160 -3.70 6.15 17.85
N ALA A 161 -2.43 5.77 17.69
CA ALA A 161 -1.43 6.63 17.07
C ALA A 161 -1.75 6.97 15.60
N TYR A 162 -2.30 6.02 14.84
CA TYR A 162 -2.67 6.22 13.43
C TYR A 162 -4.08 6.79 13.24
N SER A 163 -5.01 6.55 14.16
CA SER A 163 -6.40 7.06 14.06
C SER A 163 -6.57 8.52 14.49
N ARG A 164 -5.56 9.11 15.15
CA ARG A 164 -5.60 10.49 15.66
C ARG A 164 -4.74 11.48 14.87
N LEU A 165 -4.39 11.13 13.64
CA LEU A 165 -3.66 12.03 12.74
C LEU A 165 -4.49 13.28 12.44
N ASN A 166 -3.90 14.45 12.68
CA ASN A 166 -4.48 15.73 12.27
C ASN A 166 -4.36 15.92 10.75
N ARG A 167 -4.97 16.99 10.24
CA ARG A 167 -5.05 17.30 8.80
C ARG A 167 -3.70 17.27 8.06
N ASP A 168 -2.64 17.72 8.72
CA ASP A 168 -1.29 17.87 8.15
C ASP A 168 -0.30 16.81 8.67
N GLU A 169 -0.78 15.85 9.48
CA GLU A 169 0.01 14.71 9.93
C GLU A 169 -0.30 13.48 9.06
N ASP A 170 0.71 12.66 8.78
CA ASP A 170 0.58 11.47 7.95
C ASP A 170 1.11 10.20 8.62
N VAL A 171 0.98 9.08 7.91
CA VAL A 171 1.32 7.75 8.41
C VAL A 171 2.81 7.53 8.65
N VAL A 172 3.67 8.27 7.94
CA VAL A 172 5.13 8.21 8.14
C VAL A 172 5.49 9.00 9.41
N GLY A 173 4.81 10.12 9.67
CA GLY A 173 4.93 10.83 10.95
C GLY A 173 4.42 10.01 12.14
N ALA A 174 3.33 9.26 11.99
CA ALA A 174 2.90 8.28 13.00
C ALA A 174 3.95 7.19 13.21
N PHE A 175 4.55 6.67 12.13
CA PHE A 175 5.62 5.69 12.22
C PHE A 175 6.82 6.25 13.00
N GLU A 176 7.29 7.45 12.66
CA GLU A 176 8.37 8.14 13.38
C GLU A 176 8.04 8.33 14.86
N LYS A 177 6.83 8.81 15.18
CA LYS A 177 6.40 9.02 16.58
C LYS A 177 6.42 7.73 17.41
N ILE A 178 6.04 6.61 16.82
CA ILE A 178 5.97 5.31 17.51
C ILE A 178 7.35 4.67 17.60
N THR A 179 8.12 4.71 16.52
CA THR A 179 9.36 3.95 16.36
C THR A 179 10.62 4.74 16.66
N GLY A 180 10.53 6.07 16.70
CA GLY A 180 11.68 6.99 16.79
C GLY A 180 12.47 7.16 15.49
N CYS A 181 12.23 6.32 14.47
CA CYS A 181 12.97 6.37 13.21
C CYS A 181 12.66 7.67 12.46
N ARG A 182 13.68 8.50 12.22
CA ARG A 182 13.54 9.80 11.56
C ARG A 182 12.89 9.67 10.20
N ARG A 183 11.83 10.44 9.98
CA ARG A 183 11.08 10.46 8.73
C ARG A 183 11.98 10.65 7.51
N ASP A 184 12.78 11.71 7.50
CA ASP A 184 13.55 12.10 6.31
C ASP A 184 14.58 11.04 5.93
N ALA A 185 15.17 10.35 6.91
CA ALA A 185 16.09 9.24 6.69
C ALA A 185 15.38 8.03 6.07
N LEU A 186 14.19 7.65 6.58
CA LEU A 186 13.38 6.57 6.00
C LEU A 186 12.99 6.87 4.55
N LEU A 187 12.60 8.12 4.26
CA LEU A 187 12.23 8.54 2.90
C LEU A 187 13.43 8.61 1.95
N ALA A 188 14.64 8.84 2.48
CA ALA A 188 15.89 8.74 1.73
C ALA A 188 16.36 7.28 1.51
N GLY A 189 15.62 6.29 2.02
CA GLY A 189 15.94 4.87 1.86
C GLY A 189 16.94 4.33 2.88
N GLU A 190 17.22 5.06 3.97
CA GLU A 190 18.08 4.56 5.04
C GLU A 190 17.39 3.40 5.77
N ALA A 191 18.15 2.33 6.02
CA ALA A 191 17.65 1.19 6.79
C ALA A 191 17.40 1.60 8.25
N PRO A 192 16.39 1.03 8.92
CA PRO A 192 16.14 1.34 10.32
C PRO A 192 17.32 1.02 11.24
N SER A 193 17.77 2.03 11.98
CA SER A 193 18.96 1.94 12.81
C SER A 193 18.94 2.95 13.96
N ALA A 194 19.88 2.82 14.90
CA ALA A 194 20.03 3.77 16.00
C ALA A 194 20.51 5.15 15.50
N GLU A 195 21.30 5.19 14.43
CA GLU A 195 21.81 6.41 13.79
C GLU A 195 20.67 7.29 13.26
N ILE A 196 19.62 6.65 12.73
CA ILE A 196 18.40 7.35 12.31
C ILE A 196 17.39 7.58 13.44
N GLY A 197 17.76 7.29 14.69
CA GLY A 197 16.93 7.59 15.88
C GLY A 197 15.92 6.52 16.25
N CYS A 198 15.88 5.38 15.57
CA CYS A 198 14.96 4.30 15.94
C CYS A 198 15.15 3.88 17.40
N ASN A 199 14.05 3.75 18.12
CA ASN A 199 14.05 3.44 19.54
C ASN A 199 14.39 1.96 19.80
N ARG A 200 14.78 1.70 21.06
CA ARG A 200 15.24 0.36 21.49
C ARG A 200 14.16 -0.71 21.34
N SER A 201 12.89 -0.38 21.55
CA SER A 201 11.79 -1.33 21.42
C SER A 201 11.65 -1.82 19.98
N PHE A 202 11.70 -0.89 19.01
CA PHE A 202 11.65 -1.19 17.58
C PHE A 202 12.86 -2.04 17.15
N LEU A 203 14.08 -1.53 17.36
CA LEU A 203 15.31 -2.20 16.93
C LEU A 203 15.48 -3.57 17.61
N GLY A 204 15.11 -3.68 18.89
CA GLY A 204 15.11 -4.95 19.60
C GLY A 204 14.12 -5.95 19.01
N ALA A 205 12.97 -5.49 18.51
CA ALA A 205 11.98 -6.36 17.87
C ALA A 205 12.51 -6.88 16.52
N LEU A 206 13.11 -6.02 15.70
CA LEU A 206 13.77 -6.41 14.44
C LEU A 206 14.86 -7.47 14.71
N ALA A 207 15.75 -7.20 15.66
CA ALA A 207 16.83 -8.12 16.03
C ALA A 207 16.30 -9.46 16.56
N ALA A 208 15.23 -9.45 17.37
CA ALA A 208 14.62 -10.67 17.91
C ALA A 208 13.89 -11.48 16.85
N ALA A 209 13.22 -10.82 15.89
CA ALA A 209 12.54 -11.47 14.77
C ALA A 209 13.55 -12.14 13.81
N GLY A 210 14.72 -11.54 13.65
CA GLY A 210 15.79 -12.03 12.79
C GLY A 210 15.60 -11.62 11.32
N PRO A 211 16.17 -12.38 10.36
CA PRO A 211 16.10 -12.02 8.94
C PRO A 211 14.65 -11.87 8.46
N SER A 212 14.41 -10.88 7.58
CA SER A 212 13.11 -10.70 6.95
C SER A 212 12.90 -11.77 5.87
N PRO A 213 11.67 -11.95 5.36
CA PRO A 213 11.47 -12.79 4.19
C PRO A 213 12.26 -12.34 2.94
N TYR A 214 12.58 -11.05 2.83
CA TYR A 214 13.50 -10.56 1.79
C TYR A 214 14.91 -11.13 1.93
N ASP A 215 15.32 -11.51 3.15
CA ASP A 215 16.62 -12.09 3.48
C ASP A 215 16.57 -13.64 3.55
N GLY A 216 15.54 -14.26 2.97
CA GLY A 216 15.39 -15.72 2.89
C GLY A 216 14.73 -16.38 4.10
N ALA A 217 14.17 -15.62 5.03
CA ALA A 217 13.34 -16.16 6.10
C ALA A 217 11.89 -16.43 5.64
N SER A 218 11.04 -16.92 6.55
CA SER A 218 9.59 -16.93 6.35
C SER A 218 8.89 -16.04 7.37
N SER A 219 7.75 -15.44 7.01
CA SER A 219 6.95 -14.64 7.94
C SER A 219 6.61 -15.41 9.21
N SER A 220 6.23 -16.69 9.07
CA SER A 220 5.91 -17.55 10.22
C SER A 220 7.11 -17.73 11.15
N ALA A 221 8.30 -18.01 10.60
CA ALA A 221 9.52 -18.13 11.41
C ALA A 221 9.89 -16.78 12.06
N CYS A 222 9.76 -15.69 11.33
CA CYS A 222 10.04 -14.33 11.80
C CYS A 222 9.16 -13.96 13.00
N PHE A 223 7.85 -14.15 12.92
CA PHE A 223 6.93 -13.90 14.04
C PHE A 223 7.17 -14.85 15.22
N ALA A 224 7.41 -16.14 14.96
CA ALA A 224 7.76 -17.10 16.01
C ALA A 224 9.05 -16.73 16.75
N ASN A 225 10.06 -16.22 16.03
CA ASN A 225 11.29 -15.71 16.61
C ASN A 225 11.02 -14.49 17.50
N PHE A 226 10.25 -13.51 17.03
CA PHE A 226 9.87 -12.36 17.85
C PHE A 226 9.14 -12.79 19.14
N GLN A 227 8.18 -13.70 19.03
CA GLN A 227 7.45 -14.26 20.18
C GLN A 227 8.40 -14.91 21.19
N THR A 228 9.35 -15.73 20.73
CA THR A 228 10.20 -16.55 21.61
C THR A 228 11.45 -15.84 22.10
N ARG A 229 12.00 -14.89 21.34
CA ARG A 229 13.32 -14.27 21.58
C ARG A 229 13.25 -12.85 22.12
N TYR A 230 12.18 -12.10 21.83
CA TYR A 230 12.09 -10.72 22.31
C TYR A 230 11.87 -10.68 23.83
N ARG A 231 12.72 -9.91 24.52
CA ARG A 231 12.75 -9.77 25.99
C ARG A 231 12.45 -8.35 26.48
N GLY A 232 12.32 -7.38 25.57
CA GLY A 232 11.94 -6.02 25.91
C GLY A 232 10.45 -5.85 26.16
N ASP A 233 10.05 -4.61 26.44
CA ASP A 233 8.64 -4.26 26.58
C ASP A 233 7.93 -4.41 25.25
N ARG A 234 6.88 -5.24 25.24
CA ARG A 234 6.04 -5.49 24.05
C ARG A 234 5.05 -4.36 23.86
N ASP A 235 5.57 -3.17 23.60
CA ASP A 235 4.84 -1.93 23.35
C ASP A 235 4.44 -1.78 21.86
N ALA A 236 3.77 -0.67 21.52
CA ALA A 236 3.37 -0.37 20.14
C ALA A 236 4.55 -0.31 19.17
N SER A 237 5.74 0.11 19.64
CA SER A 237 6.95 0.20 18.82
C SER A 237 7.50 -1.18 18.48
N ALA A 238 7.58 -2.08 19.46
CA ALA A 238 7.98 -3.46 19.24
C ALA A 238 7.03 -4.19 18.28
N LEU A 239 5.72 -3.97 18.44
CA LEU A 239 4.69 -4.54 17.57
C LEU A 239 4.80 -4.01 16.14
N ARG A 240 5.04 -2.70 15.99
CA ARG A 240 5.30 -2.07 14.69
C ARG A 240 6.54 -2.65 14.02
N GLY A 241 7.59 -2.93 14.79
CA GLY A 241 8.81 -3.58 14.35
C GLY A 241 8.60 -5.01 13.87
N ALA A 242 7.81 -5.81 14.59
CA ALA A 242 7.49 -7.17 14.16
C ALA A 242 6.71 -7.17 12.82
N LEU A 243 5.72 -6.30 12.65
CA LEU A 243 4.96 -6.19 11.40
C LEU A 243 5.84 -5.69 10.23
N TYR A 244 6.70 -4.70 10.49
CA TYR A 244 7.68 -4.20 9.53
C TYR A 244 8.59 -5.33 9.04
N GLN A 245 9.22 -6.05 9.98
CA GLN A 245 10.22 -7.07 9.67
C GLN A 245 9.64 -8.34 9.03
N CYS A 246 8.47 -8.78 9.49
CA CYS A 246 7.98 -10.11 9.16
C CYS A 246 6.97 -10.13 8.01
N GLN A 247 6.38 -9.00 7.63
CA GLN A 247 5.26 -8.98 6.68
C GLN A 247 5.23 -7.76 5.75
N ASP A 248 6.34 -7.02 5.69
CA ASP A 248 6.50 -5.81 4.88
C ASP A 248 5.37 -4.79 5.09
N ALA A 249 4.92 -4.65 6.34
CA ALA A 249 4.13 -3.49 6.72
C ALA A 249 5.10 -2.32 6.91
N GLY A 250 5.67 -1.78 5.83
CA GLY A 250 6.66 -0.69 5.86
C GLY A 250 6.11 0.64 6.41
N PHE A 251 6.92 1.69 6.50
CA PHE A 251 6.53 2.99 7.07
C PHE A 251 5.42 3.73 6.29
N LEU A 252 5.11 3.29 5.07
CA LEU A 252 3.97 3.77 4.28
C LEU A 252 2.66 3.03 4.58
N ASN A 253 2.70 1.90 5.30
CA ASN A 253 1.49 1.17 5.66
C ASN A 253 0.62 2.02 6.61
N THR A 254 -0.64 2.18 6.21
CA THR A 254 -1.58 3.08 6.88
C THR A 254 -2.32 2.43 8.04
N GLY A 255 -2.33 1.10 8.11
CA GLY A 255 -3.10 0.35 9.10
C GLY A 255 -4.61 0.47 8.96
N VAL A 256 -5.11 0.98 7.83
CA VAL A 256 -6.56 1.14 7.54
C VAL A 256 -6.96 0.61 6.16
N GLY A 257 -6.03 -0.04 5.44
CA GLY A 257 -6.29 -0.64 4.12
C GLY A 257 -6.48 0.34 2.97
N LEU A 258 -5.85 1.50 3.08
CA LEU A 258 -5.64 2.42 1.97
C LEU A 258 -4.14 2.53 1.73
N GLY A 259 -3.73 2.58 0.47
CA GLY A 259 -2.34 2.88 0.14
C GLY A 259 -2.02 4.35 0.44
N TYR A 260 -0.73 4.62 0.60
CA TYR A 260 -0.21 5.96 0.84
C TYR A 260 1.18 6.09 0.21
N ASN A 261 1.48 7.28 -0.30
CA ASN A 261 2.83 7.59 -0.75
C ASN A 261 3.16 9.08 -0.52
N THR A 262 4.43 9.41 -0.30
CA THR A 262 4.87 10.80 -0.15
C THR A 262 5.10 11.51 -1.49
N TYR A 263 5.17 10.76 -2.59
CA TYR A 263 5.24 11.33 -3.94
C TYR A 263 3.94 12.02 -4.37
N ALA A 264 4.04 12.81 -5.44
CA ALA A 264 2.90 13.44 -6.07
C ALA A 264 1.89 12.39 -6.54
N ASN A 265 0.65 12.45 -6.07
CA ASN A 265 -0.43 11.65 -6.61
C ASN A 265 -0.65 12.04 -8.08
N PRO A 266 -0.60 11.07 -9.03
CA PRO A 266 -0.69 11.35 -10.46
C PRO A 266 -2.02 11.98 -10.91
N PHE A 267 -3.07 11.91 -10.10
CA PHE A 267 -4.39 12.45 -10.46
C PHE A 267 -4.63 13.88 -9.98
N VAL A 268 -3.78 14.43 -9.11
CA VAL A 268 -4.01 15.72 -8.44
C VAL A 268 -3.40 16.90 -9.22
N CYS A 269 -2.56 16.63 -10.22
CA CYS A 269 -1.92 17.63 -11.09
C CYS A 269 -1.21 18.77 -10.36
N ARG A 270 -0.61 18.48 -9.20
CA ARG A 270 0.20 19.44 -8.44
C ARG A 270 1.49 18.79 -7.96
N PRO A 271 2.56 19.59 -7.73
CA PRO A 271 3.75 19.13 -7.02
C PRO A 271 3.43 18.46 -5.69
N ALA A 272 4.23 17.50 -5.27
CA ALA A 272 4.02 16.71 -4.05
C ALA A 272 3.86 17.60 -2.81
N ASP A 273 4.71 18.61 -2.66
CA ASP A 273 4.69 19.60 -1.56
C ASP A 273 3.45 20.50 -1.53
N ARG A 274 2.67 20.53 -2.61
CA ARG A 274 1.40 21.29 -2.72
C ARG A 274 0.16 20.42 -2.69
N GLN A 275 0.32 19.12 -2.48
CA GLN A 275 -0.78 18.18 -2.22
C GLN A 275 -0.96 18.03 -0.72
N SER A 276 -2.21 18.06 -0.27
CA SER A 276 -2.56 17.74 1.11
C SER A 276 -2.26 16.27 1.42
N VAL A 277 -2.09 15.93 2.70
CA VAL A 277 -1.92 14.53 3.14
C VAL A 277 -3.05 13.64 2.62
N ARG A 278 -4.30 14.12 2.65
CA ARG A 278 -5.45 13.37 2.16
C ARG A 278 -5.35 13.03 0.66
N GLU A 279 -4.78 13.93 -0.13
CA GLU A 279 -4.60 13.74 -1.58
C GLU A 279 -3.51 12.72 -1.91
N ARG A 280 -2.65 12.40 -0.94
CA ARG A 280 -1.59 11.39 -1.04
C ARG A 280 -2.03 9.97 -0.68
N TYR A 281 -3.22 9.81 -0.10
CA TYR A 281 -3.84 8.48 0.02
C TYR A 281 -4.28 8.00 -1.37
N THR A 282 -4.11 6.71 -1.60
CA THR A 282 -4.34 6.06 -2.89
C THR A 282 -5.52 5.10 -2.79
N GLY A 283 -5.49 3.99 -3.53
CA GLY A 283 -6.59 3.03 -3.60
C GLY A 283 -6.66 2.10 -2.40
N ARG A 284 -7.62 1.19 -2.43
CA ARG A 284 -7.80 0.19 -1.37
C ARG A 284 -6.77 -0.91 -1.50
N GLU A 285 -6.15 -1.23 -0.39
CA GLU A 285 -5.18 -2.32 -0.28
C GLU A 285 -5.81 -3.53 0.39
N PHE A 286 -5.30 -4.68 0.00
CA PHE A 286 -5.66 -5.98 0.53
C PHE A 286 -4.40 -6.79 0.80
N ILE A 287 -4.53 -7.74 1.71
CA ILE A 287 -3.63 -8.87 1.84
C ILE A 287 -4.39 -10.16 1.54
N LEU A 288 -3.71 -11.09 0.88
CA LEU A 288 -4.22 -12.43 0.56
C LEU A 288 -3.12 -13.46 0.81
N PRO A 289 -3.45 -14.75 1.03
CA PRO A 289 -2.44 -15.79 1.17
C PRO A 289 -1.47 -15.76 0.00
N ASN A 290 -0.17 -15.71 0.28
CA ASN A 290 0.83 -15.70 -0.78
C ASN A 290 0.75 -17.03 -1.57
N ALA A 291 0.77 -16.94 -2.89
CA ALA A 291 0.56 -18.09 -3.76
C ALA A 291 1.43 -17.98 -5.01
N LEU A 292 1.70 -19.13 -5.62
CA LEU A 292 2.30 -19.16 -6.95
C LEU A 292 1.33 -18.56 -7.96
N LEU A 293 1.87 -17.81 -8.92
CA LEU A 293 1.07 -17.23 -10.01
C LEU A 293 0.39 -18.34 -10.83
N THR A 294 1.02 -19.50 -10.96
CA THR A 294 0.45 -20.68 -11.64
C THR A 294 -0.74 -21.31 -10.91
N ALA A 295 -0.96 -20.98 -9.63
CA ALA A 295 -2.11 -21.45 -8.86
C ALA A 295 -3.35 -20.53 -8.99
N LEU A 296 -3.22 -19.40 -9.69
CA LEU A 296 -4.33 -18.48 -9.92
C LEU A 296 -5.27 -19.01 -11.03
N PRO A 297 -6.61 -18.95 -10.85
CA PRO A 297 -7.56 -19.46 -11.85
C PRO A 297 -7.50 -18.73 -13.19
N SER A 298 -7.27 -17.42 -13.14
CA SER A 298 -7.15 -16.55 -14.32
C SER A 298 -6.25 -15.39 -13.96
N ARG A 299 -5.33 -15.05 -14.87
CA ARG A 299 -4.33 -14.01 -14.65
C ARG A 299 -3.82 -13.43 -15.98
N VAL A 300 -3.35 -12.19 -15.95
CA VAL A 300 -2.59 -11.56 -17.04
C VAL A 300 -1.46 -10.72 -16.45
N ASP A 301 -0.30 -10.80 -17.10
CA ASP A 301 0.91 -10.11 -16.67
C ASP A 301 1.29 -8.93 -17.58
N ILE A 302 1.16 -7.71 -17.09
CA ILE A 302 1.32 -6.48 -17.87
C ILE A 302 2.68 -5.84 -17.57
N PRO A 303 3.62 -5.81 -18.53
CA PRO A 303 4.90 -5.15 -18.31
C PRO A 303 4.75 -3.66 -18.04
N LEU A 304 5.44 -3.17 -17.01
CA LEU A 304 5.49 -1.74 -16.70
C LEU A 304 6.83 -1.17 -17.15
N ASP A 305 6.76 -0.17 -18.03
CA ASP A 305 7.93 0.65 -18.34
C ASP A 305 8.16 1.64 -17.20
N LEU A 306 9.33 1.57 -16.58
CA LEU A 306 9.71 2.41 -15.45
C LEU A 306 10.59 3.60 -15.87
N GLY A 307 10.94 3.70 -17.15
CA GLY A 307 11.92 4.64 -17.65
C GLY A 307 13.30 4.49 -16.99
N THR A 308 14.16 5.49 -17.19
CA THR A 308 15.49 5.51 -16.60
C THR A 308 15.46 6.01 -15.15
N PRO A 309 16.13 5.32 -14.20
CA PRO A 309 16.35 5.85 -12.85
C PRO A 309 16.94 7.26 -12.86
N GLY A 310 16.52 8.10 -11.91
CA GLY A 310 16.91 9.52 -11.84
C GLY A 310 16.21 10.44 -12.86
N GLN A 311 15.44 9.91 -13.83
CA GLN A 311 14.68 10.70 -14.81
C GLN A 311 13.17 10.68 -14.53
N ARG A 312 12.80 10.91 -13.27
CA ARG A 312 11.42 10.79 -12.76
C ARG A 312 10.99 12.00 -11.94
N ASP A 313 11.34 13.20 -12.41
CA ASP A 313 11.07 14.46 -11.73
C ASP A 313 9.58 14.66 -11.40
N PHE A 314 8.68 14.10 -12.22
CA PHE A 314 7.22 14.11 -12.03
C PHE A 314 6.76 13.50 -10.68
N LEU A 315 7.58 12.66 -10.03
CA LEU A 315 7.33 12.17 -8.67
C LEU A 315 7.26 13.31 -7.64
N GLN A 316 7.99 14.40 -7.88
CA GLN A 316 8.04 15.57 -7.01
C GLN A 316 7.32 16.77 -7.64
N THR A 317 7.52 17.00 -8.93
CA THR A 317 6.99 18.17 -9.67
C THR A 317 5.53 17.99 -10.09
N GLY A 318 5.01 16.77 -10.05
CA GLY A 318 3.64 16.40 -10.43
C GLY A 318 3.54 15.89 -11.87
N TYR A 319 2.59 14.99 -12.12
CA TYR A 319 2.47 14.24 -13.38
C TYR A 319 1.93 15.03 -14.58
N CYS A 320 1.28 16.17 -14.34
CA CYS A 320 0.60 16.95 -15.38
C CYS A 320 1.48 18.05 -16.00
N ARG A 321 2.76 18.07 -15.66
CA ARG A 321 3.78 18.87 -16.33
C ARG A 321 4.34 18.13 -17.54
#